data_AF-A0A966NFF6-F1
#
_entry.id   AF-A0A966NFF6-F1
#
_cell.length_a   1.000
_cell.length_b   1.000
_cell.length_c   1.000
_cell.angle_alpha   90.00
_cell.angle_beta   90.00
_cell.angle_gamma   90.00
#
_symmetry.space_group_name_H-M   'P 1'
#
loop_
_entity.id
_entity.type
_entity.pdbx_description
1 polymer ?
#
loop_
_entity_poly.entity_id
_entity_poly.type
_entity_poly.pdbx_seq_one_letter_code
_entity_poly.pdbx_strand_id
1 'polypeptide(L)'
;MAEQKYTVWQRLGKVFGPNATLDQQSPVFKFDKKELLKTTDKSEFEKEKLQAQQTMYIGKQWQKVESNLYTQAVYYEPTRMASYYDYESMEYTPEISAALDIYAEESTTPDKDGFMLQIYSESKRIKSVLADLFNNRLDINTNLPMWTRNTCKFGDNFVYLKLDPEKGIIGCQQLPNIQIERLEKGMRFQPDKYSQEMENDALKFTWKEKNMEFNVWEMAHFRILGDDRKLPYGTSMLEKARRIWKQLLLSEDAMLIYRVSRAPERRVFKVFVGNMDDKDVDAYVQRVASKFKRDQIADPQTGNVDMRYNQLAVDQDFFIPVRDPAATNPIETLPGGTNLAEIADIEYIQKKLVTALRIPK
;
A
#
# COMPACT_ATOMS: atom_id res chain seq x y z
N MET A 1 45.66 24.12 -20.66
CA MET A 1 45.72 22.87 -19.88
C MET A 1 46.00 21.74 -20.86
N ALA A 2 46.96 20.87 -20.57
CA ALA A 2 47.40 19.81 -21.47
C ALA A 2 46.23 18.88 -21.85
N GLU A 3 46.02 18.64 -23.15
CA GLU A 3 45.02 17.71 -23.66
C GLU A 3 45.37 16.29 -23.20
N GLN A 4 44.72 15.81 -22.15
CA GLN A 4 44.78 14.39 -21.77
C GLN A 4 44.12 13.57 -22.89
N LYS A 5 44.95 12.92 -23.70
CA LYS A 5 44.50 12.02 -24.78
C LYS A 5 43.91 10.76 -24.18
N TYR A 6 42.60 10.78 -23.91
CA TYR A 6 41.86 9.58 -23.53
C TYR A 6 41.82 8.57 -24.68
N THR A 7 41.93 7.29 -24.34
CA THR A 7 41.73 6.18 -25.29
C THR A 7 40.27 6.11 -25.75
N VAL A 8 40.01 5.45 -26.89
CA VAL A 8 38.65 5.31 -27.44
C VAL A 8 37.68 4.73 -26.40
N TRP A 9 38.13 3.74 -25.61
CA TRP A 9 37.34 3.12 -24.55
C TRP A 9 37.08 4.05 -23.36
N GLN A 10 38.03 4.89 -22.99
CA GLN A 10 37.84 5.90 -21.94
C GLN A 10 36.87 7.01 -22.37
N ARG A 11 36.86 7.37 -23.66
CA ARG A 11 35.87 8.31 -24.22
C ARG A 11 34.47 7.70 -24.24
N LEU A 12 34.35 6.44 -24.70
CA LEU A 12 33.07 5.72 -24.69
C LEU A 12 32.54 5.53 -23.26
N GLY A 13 33.40 5.22 -22.30
CA GLY A 13 33.02 5.11 -20.88
C GLY A 13 32.54 6.43 -20.27
N LYS A 14 32.99 7.59 -20.77
CA LYS A 14 32.50 8.90 -20.32
C LYS A 14 31.14 9.27 -20.95
N VAL A 15 30.88 8.77 -22.17
CA VAL A 15 29.65 9.04 -22.94
C VAL A 15 28.51 8.09 -22.55
N PHE A 16 28.83 6.83 -22.20
CA PHE A 16 27.83 5.79 -21.92
C PHE A 16 27.91 5.24 -20.49
N GLY A 17 28.80 5.78 -19.65
CA GLY A 17 28.95 5.35 -18.26
C GLY A 17 27.95 6.00 -17.30
N PRO A 18 27.93 5.57 -16.03
CA PRO A 18 26.96 6.02 -15.02
C PRO A 18 26.98 7.54 -14.75
N ASN A 19 28.07 8.20 -15.11
CA ASN A 19 28.30 9.64 -14.91
C ASN A 19 28.01 10.48 -16.17
N ALA A 20 27.48 9.89 -17.25
CA ALA A 20 27.31 10.55 -18.54
C ALA A 20 26.32 11.74 -18.52
N THR A 21 25.43 11.80 -17.52
CA THR A 21 24.39 12.82 -17.38
C THR A 21 24.75 13.97 -16.44
N LEU A 22 25.90 13.91 -15.74
CA LEU A 22 26.27 14.91 -14.73
C LEU A 22 26.54 16.31 -15.29
N ASP A 23 26.92 16.42 -16.58
CA ASP A 23 27.25 17.69 -17.24
C ASP A 23 26.32 18.04 -18.43
N GLN A 24 25.31 17.22 -18.74
CA GLN A 24 24.37 17.54 -19.82
C GLN A 24 23.28 18.50 -19.33
N GLN A 25 23.58 19.80 -19.36
CA GLN A 25 22.53 20.81 -19.45
C GLN A 25 21.73 20.56 -20.74
N SER A 26 20.40 20.54 -20.64
CA SER A 26 19.52 20.57 -21.82
C SER A 26 20.01 21.66 -22.77
N PRO A 27 20.09 21.42 -24.10
CA PRO A 27 20.60 22.43 -25.02
C PRO A 27 19.67 23.66 -24.98
N VAL A 28 20.09 24.69 -24.25
CA VAL A 28 19.45 26.00 -24.23
C VAL A 28 20.05 26.77 -25.38
N PHE A 29 19.22 27.30 -26.28
CA PHE A 29 19.68 28.24 -27.30
C PHE A 29 20.14 29.54 -26.64
N LYS A 30 21.40 29.60 -26.21
CA LYS A 30 22.10 30.88 -26.02
C LYS A 30 22.86 31.13 -27.31
N PHE A 31 22.36 32.05 -28.13
CA PHE A 31 23.09 32.51 -29.32
C PHE A 31 24.31 33.33 -28.89
N ASP A 32 25.35 32.66 -28.39
CA ASP A 32 26.67 33.28 -28.23
C ASP A 32 27.41 33.22 -29.57
N LYS A 33 28.10 34.30 -29.96
CA LYS A 33 28.82 34.41 -31.25
C LYS A 33 29.98 33.39 -31.41
N LYS A 34 30.23 32.60 -30.36
CA LYS A 34 31.20 31.49 -30.32
C LYS A 34 30.62 30.14 -30.78
N GLU A 35 29.30 29.97 -30.78
CA GLU A 35 28.61 28.71 -31.18
C GLU A 35 28.08 28.73 -32.62
N LEU A 36 28.43 29.77 -33.39
CA LEU A 36 28.16 29.78 -34.83
C LEU A 36 29.14 28.84 -35.53
N LEU A 37 28.64 27.88 -36.31
CA LEU A 37 29.48 27.03 -37.17
C LEU A 37 30.23 27.92 -38.16
N LYS A 38 31.54 28.11 -37.94
CA LYS A 38 32.43 28.92 -38.79
C LYS A 38 33.31 28.00 -39.64
N THR A 39 32.71 27.15 -40.46
CA THR A 39 33.46 26.41 -41.48
C THR A 39 33.29 27.05 -42.85
N THR A 40 34.36 27.04 -43.64
CA THR A 40 34.39 27.53 -45.02
C THR A 40 34.01 26.45 -46.04
N ASP A 41 33.90 25.19 -45.62
CA ASP A 41 33.52 24.06 -46.48
C ASP A 41 32.03 23.72 -46.33
N LYS A 42 31.30 23.72 -47.46
CA LYS A 42 29.86 23.43 -47.50
C LYS A 42 29.54 21.99 -47.07
N SER A 43 30.41 21.03 -47.38
CA SER A 43 30.21 19.62 -47.04
C SER A 43 30.31 19.39 -45.53
N GLU A 44 31.27 20.04 -44.88
CA GLU A 44 31.47 19.99 -43.43
C GLU A 44 30.32 20.67 -42.68
N PHE A 45 29.86 21.82 -43.18
CA PHE A 45 28.69 22.52 -42.62
C PHE A 45 27.42 21.66 -42.67
N GLU A 46 27.14 20.99 -43.79
CA GLU A 46 25.96 20.12 -43.93
C GLU A 46 26.05 18.92 -42.99
N LYS A 47 27.25 18.33 -42.81
CA LYS A 47 27.48 17.23 -41.87
C LYS A 47 27.26 17.65 -40.41
N GLU A 48 27.83 18.77 -39.98
CA GLU A 48 27.67 19.28 -38.61
C GLU A 48 26.22 19.69 -38.33
N LYS A 49 25.54 20.30 -39.32
CA LYS A 49 24.11 20.61 -39.24
C LYS A 49 23.28 19.35 -39.04
N LEU A 50 23.53 18.28 -39.80
CA LEU A 50 22.85 16.99 -39.65
C LEU A 50 23.12 16.36 -38.29
N GLN A 51 24.37 16.44 -37.80
CA GLN A 51 24.74 15.92 -36.48
C GLN A 51 24.04 16.69 -35.35
N ALA A 52 23.92 18.01 -35.46
CA ALA A 52 23.16 18.83 -34.51
C ALA A 52 21.66 18.50 -34.55
N GLN A 53 21.08 18.33 -35.74
CA GLN A 53 19.69 17.90 -35.91
C GLN A 53 19.43 16.51 -35.32
N GLN A 54 20.36 15.56 -35.52
CA GLN A 54 20.30 14.23 -34.94
C GLN A 54 20.41 14.27 -33.41
N THR A 55 21.32 15.08 -32.87
CA THR A 55 21.45 15.28 -31.41
C THR A 55 20.17 15.85 -30.80
N MET A 56 19.52 16.81 -31.47
CA MET A 56 18.20 17.32 -31.05
C MET A 56 17.09 16.28 -31.16
N TYR A 57 17.07 15.48 -32.24
CA TYR A 57 16.09 14.42 -32.41
C TYR A 57 16.23 13.36 -31.30
N ILE A 58 17.45 12.93 -31.01
CA ILE A 58 17.77 12.01 -29.91
C ILE A 58 17.34 12.65 -28.58
N GLY A 59 17.75 13.90 -28.29
CA GLY A 59 17.34 14.59 -27.06
C GLY A 59 15.80 14.68 -26.89
N LYS A 60 15.06 14.95 -27.96
CA LYS A 60 13.58 14.94 -27.94
C LYS A 60 13.00 13.53 -27.77
N GLN A 61 13.63 12.50 -28.32
CA GLN A 61 13.22 11.12 -28.07
C GLN A 61 13.46 10.71 -26.61
N TRP A 62 14.58 11.12 -26.02
CA TRP A 62 14.89 10.88 -24.62
C TRP A 62 13.86 11.54 -23.70
N GLN A 63 13.54 12.82 -23.93
CA GLN A 63 12.47 13.52 -23.20
C GLN A 63 11.11 12.82 -23.33
N LYS A 64 10.77 12.28 -24.51
CA LYS A 64 9.53 11.51 -24.70
C LYS A 64 9.54 10.19 -23.93
N VAL A 65 10.67 9.48 -23.89
CA VAL A 65 10.82 8.24 -23.10
C VAL A 65 10.73 8.54 -21.60
N GLU A 66 11.36 9.61 -21.12
CA GLU A 66 11.23 10.09 -19.74
C GLU A 66 9.78 10.46 -19.40
N SER A 67 9.05 11.06 -20.34
CA SER A 67 7.62 11.38 -20.14
C SER A 67 6.70 10.15 -20.01
N ASN A 68 7.09 8.98 -20.50
CA ASN A 68 6.34 7.74 -20.23
C ASN A 68 6.49 7.27 -18.77
N LEU A 69 7.65 7.55 -18.15
CA LEU A 69 7.86 7.33 -16.71
C LEU A 69 6.96 8.26 -15.88
N TYR A 70 6.67 9.47 -16.38
CA TYR A 70 5.73 10.41 -15.78
C TYR A 70 4.28 9.91 -15.81
N THR A 71 3.82 9.32 -16.92
CA THR A 71 2.47 8.72 -16.98
C THR A 71 2.32 7.66 -15.88
N GLN A 72 3.37 6.88 -15.59
CA GLN A 72 3.36 5.94 -14.47
C GLN A 72 3.25 6.66 -13.12
N ALA A 73 3.97 7.75 -12.89
CA ALA A 73 3.90 8.53 -11.64
C ALA A 73 2.52 9.16 -11.38
N VAL A 74 1.84 9.69 -12.40
CA VAL A 74 0.50 10.31 -12.28
C VAL A 74 -0.57 9.29 -11.92
N TYR A 75 -0.51 8.07 -12.48
CA TYR A 75 -1.41 6.98 -12.07
C TYR A 75 -0.98 6.33 -10.74
N TYR A 76 0.28 6.51 -10.33
CA TYR A 76 0.80 5.94 -9.10
C TYR A 76 0.34 6.70 -7.84
N GLU A 77 0.22 8.03 -7.88
CA GLU A 77 -0.15 8.79 -6.67
C GLU A 77 -1.54 8.43 -6.11
N PRO A 78 -2.63 8.35 -6.92
CA PRO A 78 -3.94 7.92 -6.41
C PRO A 78 -3.93 6.47 -5.91
N THR A 79 -3.18 5.60 -6.58
CA THR A 79 -3.07 4.18 -6.20
C THR A 79 -2.22 4.01 -4.94
N ARG A 80 -1.22 4.86 -4.70
CA ARG A 80 -0.39 4.89 -3.49
C ARG A 80 -1.25 5.21 -2.26
N MET A 81 -2.06 6.26 -2.32
CA MET A 81 -2.93 6.67 -1.21
C MET A 81 -3.90 5.56 -0.83
N ALA A 82 -4.56 4.95 -1.83
CA ALA A 82 -5.45 3.81 -1.59
C ALA A 82 -4.69 2.59 -1.01
N SER A 83 -3.43 2.38 -1.42
CA SER A 83 -2.60 1.30 -0.88
C SER A 83 -2.21 1.56 0.57
N TYR A 84 -1.92 2.81 0.95
CA TYR A 84 -1.57 3.17 2.33
C TYR A 84 -2.74 2.95 3.29
N TYR A 85 -3.97 3.33 2.90
CA TYR A 85 -5.16 3.03 3.71
C TYR A 85 -5.38 1.52 3.88
N ASP A 86 -5.15 0.73 2.82
CA ASP A 86 -5.20 -0.73 2.93
C ASP A 86 -4.11 -1.24 3.88
N TYR A 87 -2.88 -0.70 3.85
CA TYR A 87 -1.80 -1.10 4.77
C TYR A 87 -2.09 -0.76 6.23
N GLU A 88 -2.74 0.37 6.50
CA GLU A 88 -3.22 0.69 7.85
C GLU A 88 -4.29 -0.30 8.31
N SER A 89 -5.20 -0.67 7.42
CA SER A 89 -6.25 -1.64 7.73
C SER A 89 -5.69 -3.05 7.93
N MET A 90 -4.67 -3.43 7.16
CA MET A 90 -3.99 -4.72 7.25
C MET A 90 -3.28 -4.92 8.60
N GLU A 91 -2.81 -3.85 9.23
CA GLU A 91 -2.13 -3.94 10.53
C GLU A 91 -3.03 -4.46 11.65
N TYR A 92 -4.35 -4.26 11.56
CA TYR A 92 -5.29 -4.81 12.56
C TYR A 92 -5.38 -6.35 12.52
N THR A 93 -4.82 -6.99 11.49
CA THR A 93 -4.74 -8.45 11.41
C THR A 93 -3.52 -8.94 12.22
N PRO A 94 -3.71 -9.79 13.25
CA PRO A 94 -2.63 -10.17 14.17
C PRO A 94 -1.40 -10.76 13.49
N GLU A 95 -1.57 -11.60 12.47
CA GLU A 95 -0.47 -12.23 11.74
C GLU A 95 0.38 -11.19 10.99
N ILE A 96 -0.25 -10.13 10.48
CA ILE A 96 0.43 -9.04 9.78
C ILE A 96 1.13 -8.12 10.78
N SER A 97 0.47 -7.78 11.90
CA SER A 97 1.07 -6.97 12.97
C SER A 97 2.33 -7.63 13.51
N ALA A 98 2.22 -8.91 13.88
CA ALA A 98 3.35 -9.69 14.39
C ALA A 98 4.50 -9.77 13.36
N ALA A 99 4.18 -9.96 12.08
CA ALA A 99 5.21 -9.95 11.04
C ALA A 99 5.96 -8.61 10.96
N LEU A 100 5.25 -7.48 11.03
CA LEU A 100 5.87 -6.14 11.01
C LEU A 100 6.74 -5.89 12.25
N ASP A 101 6.30 -6.35 13.42
CA ASP A 101 7.05 -6.24 14.67
C ASP A 101 8.34 -7.06 14.59
N ILE A 102 8.27 -8.32 14.15
CA ILE A 102 9.46 -9.16 13.91
C ILE A 102 10.42 -8.48 12.94
N TYR A 103 9.93 -7.95 11.81
CA TYR A 103 10.80 -7.23 10.87
C TYR A 103 11.50 -6.05 11.51
N ALA A 104 10.81 -5.27 12.33
CA ALA A 104 11.39 -4.12 13.00
C ALA A 104 12.44 -4.55 14.04
N GLU A 105 12.11 -5.51 14.90
CA GLU A 105 12.97 -5.98 15.99
C GLU A 105 14.24 -6.68 15.47
N GLU A 106 14.10 -7.62 14.54
CA GLU A 106 15.23 -8.36 13.97
C GLU A 106 16.16 -7.44 13.15
N SER A 107 15.60 -6.41 12.51
CA SER A 107 16.41 -5.43 11.75
C SER A 107 17.09 -4.39 12.64
N THR A 108 16.66 -4.24 13.90
CA THR A 108 17.15 -3.21 14.82
C THR A 108 17.69 -3.79 16.12
N THR A 109 18.10 -5.06 16.12
CA THR A 109 18.64 -5.71 17.32
C THR A 109 19.93 -5.01 17.79
N PRO A 110 20.02 -4.61 19.08
CA PRO A 110 21.22 -4.01 19.62
C PRO A 110 22.36 -5.03 19.73
N ASP A 111 23.59 -4.57 19.51
CA ASP A 111 24.79 -5.36 19.81
C ASP A 111 24.95 -5.53 21.34
N LYS A 112 25.88 -6.39 21.76
CA LYS A 112 26.28 -6.61 23.16
C LYS A 112 26.62 -5.31 23.93
N ASP A 113 27.05 -4.29 23.20
CA ASP A 113 27.41 -2.97 23.75
C ASP A 113 26.17 -2.06 23.93
N GLY A 114 24.98 -2.53 23.56
CA GLY A 114 23.71 -1.80 23.67
C GLY A 114 23.45 -0.80 22.54
N PHE A 115 24.26 -0.81 21.48
CA PHE A 115 24.09 0.06 20.31
C PHE A 115 23.53 -0.71 19.13
N MET A 116 22.54 -0.16 18.44
CA MET A 116 21.96 -0.77 17.23
C MET A 116 22.78 -0.48 15.97
N LEU A 117 23.57 0.59 15.96
CA LEU A 117 24.44 0.97 14.85
C LEU A 117 25.88 1.11 15.32
N GLN A 118 26.77 0.29 14.75
CA GLN A 118 28.19 0.33 15.08
C GLN A 118 28.95 1.18 14.06
N ILE A 119 29.66 2.21 14.56
CA ILE A 119 30.37 3.17 13.70
C ILE A 119 31.84 2.78 13.58
N TYR A 120 32.25 2.44 12.36
CA TYR A 120 33.65 2.20 12.02
C TYR A 120 34.25 3.39 11.27
N SER A 121 35.37 3.91 11.77
CA SER A 121 36.17 4.93 11.07
C SER A 121 37.62 4.85 11.54
N GLU A 122 38.56 5.00 10.60
CA GLU A 122 39.99 5.08 10.89
C GLU A 122 40.34 6.35 11.69
N SER A 123 39.57 7.43 11.50
CA SER A 123 39.76 8.67 12.22
C SER A 123 38.94 8.69 13.51
N LYS A 124 39.63 8.77 14.66
CA LYS A 124 38.99 8.93 15.97
C LYS A 124 38.06 10.14 16.03
N ARG A 125 38.43 11.25 15.39
CA ARG A 125 37.63 12.48 15.34
C ARG A 125 36.31 12.27 14.59
N ILE A 126 36.35 11.62 13.43
CA ILE A 126 35.13 11.36 12.64
C ILE A 126 34.24 10.38 13.39
N LYS A 127 34.84 9.33 13.99
CA LYS A 127 34.10 8.37 14.80
C LYS A 127 33.36 9.05 15.96
N SER A 128 33.99 9.97 16.69
CA SER A 128 33.33 10.67 17.80
C SER A 128 32.20 11.59 17.33
N VAL A 129 32.38 12.29 16.19
CA VAL A 129 31.35 13.18 15.64
C VAL A 129 30.13 12.38 15.16
N LEU A 130 30.34 11.26 14.47
CA LEU A 130 29.24 10.40 14.02
C LEU A 130 28.54 9.72 15.20
N ALA A 131 29.29 9.31 16.24
CA ALA A 131 28.70 8.75 17.45
C ALA A 131 27.80 9.77 18.16
N ASP A 132 28.21 11.03 18.27
CA ASP A 132 27.36 12.10 18.79
C ASP A 132 26.10 12.29 17.93
N LEU A 133 26.26 12.33 16.60
CA LEU A 133 25.14 12.51 15.68
C LEU A 133 24.09 11.38 15.81
N PHE A 134 24.51 10.13 15.72
CA PHE A 134 23.58 8.99 15.69
C PHE A 134 23.02 8.65 17.07
N ASN A 135 23.82 8.72 18.14
CA ASN A 135 23.37 8.30 19.46
C ASN A 135 22.71 9.44 20.24
N ASN A 136 23.26 10.66 20.19
CA ASN A 136 22.74 11.76 21.02
C ASN A 136 21.73 12.64 20.28
N ARG A 137 21.98 12.97 19.00
CA ARG A 137 21.12 13.93 18.27
C ARG A 137 19.95 13.27 17.55
N LEU A 138 20.19 12.16 16.87
CA LEU A 138 19.16 11.41 16.17
C LEU A 138 18.48 10.36 17.06
N ASP A 139 19.09 10.02 18.20
CA ASP A 139 18.64 8.96 19.11
C ASP A 139 18.19 7.71 18.36
N ILE A 140 19.12 7.17 17.57
CA ILE A 140 18.86 6.02 16.69
C ILE A 140 18.39 4.81 17.48
N ASN A 141 18.90 4.60 18.70
CA ASN A 141 18.52 3.50 19.58
C ASN A 141 17.02 3.49 19.91
N THR A 142 16.37 4.65 20.00
CA THR A 142 14.93 4.74 20.26
C THR A 142 14.12 4.85 18.97
N ASN A 143 14.59 5.64 18.02
CA ASN A 143 13.79 6.03 16.86
C ASN A 143 13.82 5.03 15.70
N LEU A 144 14.94 4.33 15.51
CA LEU A 144 15.13 3.45 14.35
C LEU A 144 14.14 2.28 14.28
N PRO A 145 13.74 1.61 15.37
CA PRO A 145 12.74 0.54 15.30
C PRO A 145 11.41 1.05 14.74
N MET A 146 10.98 2.25 15.16
CA MET A 146 9.75 2.88 14.65
C MET A 146 9.89 3.26 13.17
N TRP A 147 11.06 3.76 12.75
CA TRP A 147 11.32 4.09 11.35
C TRP A 147 11.35 2.86 10.46
N THR A 148 12.02 1.79 10.92
CA THR A 148 12.11 0.52 10.20
C THR A 148 10.72 -0.10 10.07
N ARG A 149 9.93 -0.13 11.14
CA ARG A 149 8.54 -0.63 11.11
C ARG A 149 7.68 0.12 10.10
N ASN A 150 7.72 1.46 10.11
CA ASN A 150 6.99 2.28 9.14
C ASN A 150 7.49 2.08 7.70
N THR A 151 8.80 1.91 7.52
CA THR A 151 9.40 1.60 6.21
C THR A 151 8.92 0.24 5.71
N CYS A 152 8.83 -0.78 6.56
CA CYS A 152 8.29 -2.10 6.19
C CYS A 152 6.79 -2.03 5.84
N LYS A 153 6.00 -1.28 6.62
CA LYS A 153 4.55 -1.14 6.44
C LYS A 153 4.19 -0.38 5.16
N PHE A 154 4.80 0.78 4.91
CA PHE A 154 4.43 1.64 3.78
C PHE A 154 5.35 1.48 2.56
N GLY A 155 6.55 0.92 2.74
CA GLY A 155 7.61 0.89 1.73
C GLY A 155 8.49 2.13 1.75
N ASP A 156 7.99 3.22 2.32
CA ASP A 156 8.65 4.51 2.48
C ASP A 156 8.60 4.96 3.94
N ASN A 157 9.54 5.81 4.33
CA ASN A 157 9.46 6.57 5.57
C ASN A 157 10.18 7.92 5.42
N PHE A 158 9.52 9.00 5.83
CA PHE A 158 10.05 10.34 5.74
C PHE A 158 10.40 10.88 7.13
N VAL A 159 11.64 11.32 7.31
CA VAL A 159 12.14 11.90 8.55
C VAL A 159 12.67 13.30 8.26
N TYR A 160 12.05 14.30 8.85
CA TYR A 160 12.50 15.68 8.79
C TYR A 160 13.72 15.89 9.69
N LEU A 161 14.79 16.45 9.13
CA LEU A 161 16.01 16.79 9.85
C LEU A 161 15.97 18.27 10.23
N LYS A 162 16.03 18.55 11.53
CA LYS A 162 16.13 19.91 12.05
C LYS A 162 17.58 20.35 11.91
N LEU A 163 17.81 21.36 11.08
CA LEU A 163 19.14 21.88 10.77
C LEU A 163 19.37 23.23 11.47
N ASP A 164 20.58 23.40 12.00
CA ASP A 164 21.13 24.65 12.47
C ASP A 164 22.37 25.01 11.62
N PRO A 165 22.51 26.24 11.12
CA PRO A 165 23.61 26.62 10.23
C PRO A 165 25.01 26.42 10.82
N GLU A 166 25.18 26.55 12.15
CA GLU A 166 26.48 26.42 12.82
C GLU A 166 26.71 25.02 13.35
N LYS A 167 25.66 24.39 13.90
CA LYS A 167 25.75 23.11 14.60
C LYS A 167 25.40 21.91 13.73
N GLY A 168 24.88 22.11 12.52
CA GLY A 168 24.39 21.04 11.64
C GLY A 168 23.07 20.46 12.13
N ILE A 169 22.90 19.14 12.03
CA ILE A 169 21.66 18.47 12.46
C ILE A 169 21.53 18.54 13.97
N ILE A 170 20.47 19.17 14.49
CA ILE A 170 20.20 19.28 15.93
C ILE A 170 19.19 18.24 16.42
N GLY A 171 18.42 17.66 15.51
CA GLY A 171 17.43 16.63 15.84
C GLY A 171 16.66 16.19 14.60
N CYS A 172 15.71 15.29 14.82
CA CYS A 172 14.87 14.76 13.75
C CYS A 172 13.42 14.61 14.21
N GLN A 173 12.51 14.52 13.24
CA GLN A 173 11.10 14.24 13.49
C GLN A 173 10.54 13.43 12.33
N GLN A 174 9.95 12.27 12.64
CA GLN A 174 9.25 11.48 11.64
C GLN A 174 7.98 12.21 11.17
N LEU A 175 7.75 12.24 9.85
CA LEU A 175 6.58 12.86 9.24
C LEU A 175 5.56 11.79 8.82
N PRO A 176 4.26 12.13 8.73
CA PRO A 176 3.25 11.21 8.21
C PRO A 176 3.45 10.92 6.73
N ASN A 177 3.72 9.67 6.37
CA ASN A 177 4.01 9.26 4.99
C ASN A 177 2.91 9.60 3.98
N ILE A 178 1.65 9.56 4.41
CA ILE A 178 0.49 9.82 3.55
C ILE A 178 0.39 11.29 3.10
N GLN A 179 1.00 12.21 3.84
CA GLN A 179 0.89 13.66 3.62
C GLN A 179 2.08 14.25 2.83
N ILE A 180 3.15 13.46 2.68
CA ILE A 180 4.39 13.90 2.05
C ILE A 180 4.43 13.42 0.60
N GLU A 181 4.77 14.35 -0.28
CA GLU A 181 5.00 14.08 -1.69
C GLU A 181 6.43 14.42 -2.08
N ARG A 182 7.05 13.49 -2.78
CA ARG A 182 8.30 13.65 -3.48
C ARG A 182 8.01 14.09 -4.91
N LEU A 183 8.49 15.29 -5.25
CA LEU A 183 8.48 15.83 -6.60
C LEU A 183 9.88 15.67 -7.19
N GLU A 184 9.99 14.88 -8.26
CA GLU A 184 11.22 14.75 -9.01
C GLU A 184 11.21 15.61 -10.28
N LYS A 185 12.41 15.84 -10.82
CA LYS A 185 12.62 16.57 -12.08
C LYS A 185 11.79 15.92 -13.20
N GLY A 186 10.99 16.71 -13.91
CA GLY A 186 10.08 16.22 -14.95
C GLY A 186 8.68 15.79 -14.48
N MET A 187 8.34 15.92 -13.19
CA MET A 187 6.99 15.68 -12.68
C MET A 187 6.01 16.86 -12.81
N ARG A 188 6.48 18.06 -13.18
CA ARG A 188 5.61 19.22 -13.44
C ARG A 188 5.34 19.37 -14.94
N PHE A 189 4.14 18.97 -15.39
CA PHE A 189 3.63 19.34 -16.72
C PHE A 189 2.46 20.30 -16.58
N GLN A 190 2.74 21.51 -16.10
CA GLN A 190 1.96 22.67 -16.52
C GLN A 190 2.85 23.46 -17.47
N PRO A 191 2.54 23.51 -18.78
CA PRO A 191 3.17 24.47 -19.66
C PRO A 191 2.53 25.83 -19.35
N ASP A 192 2.81 26.38 -18.17
CA ASP A 192 2.55 27.78 -17.93
C ASP A 192 3.50 28.55 -18.83
N LYS A 193 2.92 29.19 -19.84
CA LYS A 193 3.58 30.02 -20.86
C LYS A 193 4.40 31.20 -20.29
N TYR A 194 4.56 31.28 -18.97
CA TYR A 194 5.17 32.38 -18.23
C TYR A 194 6.10 31.96 -17.09
N SER A 195 6.51 30.68 -16.97
CA SER A 195 7.60 30.34 -16.04
C SER A 195 8.96 30.50 -16.73
N GLN A 196 9.56 31.68 -16.62
CA GLN A 196 10.94 31.96 -17.04
C GLN A 196 12.02 31.30 -16.14
N GLU A 197 11.64 30.38 -15.26
CA GLU A 197 12.56 29.72 -14.32
C GLU A 197 12.54 28.20 -14.51
N MET A 198 12.99 27.73 -15.67
CA MET A 198 13.31 26.29 -15.87
C MET A 198 14.65 25.88 -15.24
N GLU A 199 15.22 26.70 -14.36
CA GLU A 199 16.61 26.54 -13.90
C GLU A 199 16.75 25.79 -12.56
N ASN A 200 15.67 25.55 -11.81
CA ASN A 200 15.73 24.85 -10.52
C ASN A 200 14.66 23.75 -10.38
N ASP A 201 14.57 22.86 -11.36
CA ASP A 201 13.77 21.63 -11.27
C ASP A 201 14.51 20.58 -10.42
N ALA A 202 14.90 20.98 -9.20
CA ALA A 202 15.54 20.13 -8.21
C ALA A 202 14.50 19.27 -7.50
N LEU A 203 14.90 18.08 -7.06
CA LEU A 203 14.05 17.21 -6.25
C LEU A 203 13.59 17.97 -4.99
N LYS A 204 12.29 17.97 -4.75
CA LYS A 204 11.69 18.63 -3.59
C LYS A 204 10.71 17.71 -2.92
N PHE A 205 10.49 17.94 -1.64
CA PHE A 205 9.39 17.31 -0.92
C PHE A 205 8.36 18.35 -0.53
N THR A 206 7.08 18.03 -0.64
CA THR A 206 5.99 18.93 -0.29
C THR A 206 5.09 18.28 0.76
N TRP A 207 4.68 19.07 1.74
CA TRP A 207 3.66 18.70 2.71
C TRP A 207 2.38 19.46 2.35
N LYS A 208 1.45 18.79 1.66
CA LYS A 208 0.23 19.41 1.13
C LYS A 208 -0.61 20.11 2.20
N GLU A 209 -0.84 19.46 3.34
CA GLU A 209 -1.71 19.98 4.40
C GLU A 209 -1.18 21.27 5.04
N LYS A 210 0.15 21.36 5.21
CA LYS A 210 0.79 22.54 5.81
C LYS A 210 1.33 23.53 4.79
N ASN A 211 1.20 23.22 3.50
CA ASN A 211 1.75 24.00 2.39
C ASN A 211 3.25 24.34 2.59
N MET A 212 4.03 23.35 3.03
CA MET A 212 5.47 23.49 3.26
C MET A 212 6.24 22.75 2.17
N GLU A 213 7.30 23.36 1.64
CA GLU A 213 8.28 22.69 0.78
C GLU A 213 9.57 22.45 1.55
N PHE A 214 10.17 21.27 1.37
CA PHE A 214 11.45 20.88 1.94
C PHE A 214 12.45 20.60 0.82
N ASN A 215 13.71 20.96 1.08
CA ASN A 215 14.83 20.61 0.23
C ASN A 215 15.29 19.17 0.48
N VAL A 216 16.09 18.63 -0.43
CA VAL A 216 16.60 17.25 -0.35
C VAL A 216 17.41 17.00 0.92
N TRP A 217 18.20 17.99 1.38
CA TRP A 217 19.05 17.86 2.57
C TRP A 217 18.29 18.05 3.89
N GLU A 218 17.02 18.47 3.86
CA GLU A 218 16.17 18.63 5.04
C GLU A 218 15.37 17.37 5.35
N MET A 219 15.38 16.37 4.46
CA MET A 219 14.57 15.17 4.56
C MET A 219 15.43 13.91 4.40
N ALA A 220 15.41 13.04 5.39
CA ALA A 220 15.86 11.67 5.25
C ALA A 220 14.69 10.80 4.76
N HIS A 221 14.83 10.23 3.56
CA HIS A 221 13.84 9.34 2.94
C HIS A 221 14.36 7.91 2.93
N PHE A 222 13.75 7.05 3.74
CA PHE A 222 13.97 5.61 3.72
C PHE A 222 13.01 4.98 2.72
N ARG A 223 13.52 4.09 1.87
CA ARG A 223 12.71 3.42 0.84
C ARG A 223 13.19 1.99 0.61
N ILE A 224 12.23 1.09 0.43
CA ILE A 224 12.49 -0.27 0.00
C ILE A 224 12.39 -0.32 -1.52
N LEU A 225 13.55 -0.49 -2.17
CA LEU A 225 13.62 -0.66 -3.61
C LEU A 225 13.31 -2.13 -3.95
N GLY A 226 12.32 -2.35 -4.81
CA GLY A 226 11.96 -3.70 -5.21
C GLY A 226 11.09 -3.80 -6.47
N ASP A 227 10.35 -2.74 -6.80
CA ASP A 227 9.57 -2.67 -8.04
C ASP A 227 9.84 -1.34 -8.73
N ASP A 228 10.47 -1.38 -9.90
CA ASP A 228 10.85 -0.18 -10.67
C ASP A 228 9.63 0.65 -11.08
N ARG A 229 8.45 0.02 -11.17
CA ARG A 229 7.19 0.69 -11.52
C ARG A 229 6.70 1.66 -10.45
N LYS A 230 7.22 1.53 -9.24
CA LYS A 230 6.83 2.33 -8.07
C LYS A 230 7.78 3.49 -7.81
N LEU A 231 8.88 3.56 -8.58
CA LEU A 231 9.78 4.70 -8.51
C LEU A 231 9.00 6.00 -8.78
N PRO A 232 9.26 7.06 -7.99
CA PRO A 232 10.40 7.22 -7.09
C PRO A 232 10.22 6.72 -5.64
N TYR A 233 9.06 6.16 -5.34
CA TYR A 233 8.66 5.65 -4.02
C TYR A 233 9.07 4.19 -3.82
N GLY A 234 9.04 3.75 -2.58
CA GLY A 234 9.34 2.39 -2.18
C GLY A 234 8.15 1.43 -2.32
N THR A 235 8.45 0.15 -2.21
CA THR A 235 7.45 -0.93 -2.23
C THR A 235 7.27 -1.48 -0.82
N SER A 236 6.05 -1.38 -0.28
CA SER A 236 5.69 -2.02 1.00
C SER A 236 5.92 -3.53 0.95
N MET A 237 6.32 -4.11 2.09
CA MET A 237 6.34 -5.57 2.28
C MET A 237 4.94 -6.17 2.16
N LEU A 238 3.91 -5.41 2.53
CA LEU A 238 2.51 -5.83 2.52
C LEU A 238 1.87 -5.84 1.13
N GLU A 239 2.49 -5.21 0.12
CA GLU A 239 1.91 -5.12 -1.23
C GLU A 239 1.56 -6.50 -1.80
N LYS A 240 2.44 -7.49 -1.62
CA LYS A 240 2.22 -8.85 -2.11
C LYS A 240 1.15 -9.60 -1.31
N ALA A 241 1.00 -9.26 -0.03
CA ALA A 241 0.00 -9.84 0.87
C ALA A 241 -1.39 -9.22 0.70
N ARG A 242 -1.48 -7.98 0.19
CA ARG A 242 -2.73 -7.19 0.10
C ARG A 242 -3.88 -7.93 -0.58
N ARG A 243 -3.64 -8.58 -1.71
CA ARG A 243 -4.68 -9.36 -2.41
C ARG A 243 -5.15 -10.57 -1.59
N ILE A 244 -4.21 -11.27 -0.96
CA ILE A 244 -4.49 -12.49 -0.18
C ILE A 244 -5.25 -12.11 1.10
N TRP A 245 -4.87 -11.03 1.76
CA TRP A 245 -5.55 -10.48 2.92
C TRP A 245 -7.03 -10.15 2.62
N LYS A 246 -7.33 -9.48 1.50
CA LYS A 246 -8.72 -9.23 1.09
C LYS A 246 -9.51 -10.51 0.86
N GLN A 247 -8.87 -11.53 0.27
CA GLN A 247 -9.50 -12.84 0.08
C GLN A 247 -9.76 -13.56 1.40
N LEU A 248 -8.85 -13.43 2.37
CA LEU A 248 -9.00 -14.00 3.70
C LEU A 248 -10.20 -13.37 4.41
N LEU A 249 -10.25 -12.04 4.52
CA LEU A 249 -11.36 -11.34 5.18
C LEU A 249 -12.72 -11.71 4.56
N LEU A 250 -12.82 -11.69 3.22
CA LEU A 250 -14.06 -12.06 2.54
C LEU A 250 -14.46 -13.53 2.81
N SER A 251 -13.50 -14.43 2.95
CA SER A 251 -13.76 -15.84 3.23
C SER A 251 -14.17 -16.07 4.68
N GLU A 252 -13.54 -15.36 5.62
CA GLU A 252 -13.90 -15.38 7.04
C GLU A 252 -15.30 -14.81 7.27
N ASP A 253 -15.61 -13.66 6.68
CA ASP A 253 -16.94 -13.06 6.73
C ASP A 253 -17.99 -13.96 6.08
N ALA A 254 -17.71 -14.54 4.91
CA ALA A 254 -18.62 -15.48 4.26
C ALA A 254 -18.87 -16.73 5.11
N MET A 255 -17.83 -17.25 5.78
CA MET A 255 -17.97 -18.37 6.70
C MET A 255 -18.83 -17.98 7.91
N LEU A 256 -18.61 -16.82 8.51
CA LEU A 256 -19.42 -16.33 9.63
C LEU A 256 -20.88 -16.16 9.22
N ILE A 257 -21.15 -15.56 8.06
CA ILE A 257 -22.51 -15.42 7.52
C ILE A 257 -23.13 -16.79 7.26
N TYR A 258 -22.40 -17.72 6.65
CA TYR A 258 -22.87 -19.08 6.42
C TYR A 258 -23.23 -19.79 7.74
N ARG A 259 -22.37 -19.66 8.75
CA ARG A 259 -22.60 -20.22 10.09
C ARG A 259 -23.79 -19.58 10.77
N VAL A 260 -23.93 -18.26 10.77
CA VAL A 260 -25.05 -17.55 11.42
C VAL A 260 -26.38 -17.80 10.70
N SER A 261 -26.39 -17.76 9.36
CA SER A 261 -27.61 -17.94 8.55
C SER A 261 -28.14 -19.37 8.53
N ARG A 262 -27.26 -20.36 8.69
CA ARG A 262 -27.62 -21.79 8.70
C ARG A 262 -27.48 -22.47 10.08
N ALA A 263 -27.07 -21.74 11.11
CA ALA A 263 -27.13 -22.18 12.51
C ALA A 263 -28.56 -22.53 12.97
N PRO A 264 -29.60 -21.77 12.63
CA PRO A 264 -30.95 -22.16 12.98
C PRO A 264 -31.45 -23.27 12.04
N GLU A 265 -31.97 -24.34 12.65
CA GLU A 265 -32.80 -25.31 11.93
C GLU A 265 -34.05 -24.59 11.42
N ARG A 266 -34.34 -24.69 10.13
CA ARG A 266 -35.59 -24.17 9.57
C ARG A 266 -36.62 -25.29 9.58
N ARG A 267 -37.84 -24.99 10.01
CA ARG A 267 -38.91 -25.99 10.09
C ARG A 267 -40.03 -25.63 9.12
N VAL A 268 -40.49 -26.64 8.40
CA VAL A 268 -41.67 -26.54 7.53
C VAL A 268 -42.82 -27.23 8.24
N PHE A 269 -43.79 -26.44 8.66
CA PHE A 269 -45.02 -26.91 9.29
C PHE A 269 -46.09 -27.10 8.21
N LYS A 270 -46.50 -28.35 8.00
CA LYS A 270 -47.58 -28.70 7.08
C LYS A 270 -48.91 -28.56 7.83
N VAL A 271 -49.71 -27.56 7.47
CA VAL A 271 -51.00 -27.28 8.11
C VAL A 271 -52.11 -27.92 7.29
N PHE A 272 -52.87 -28.83 7.90
CA PHE A 272 -53.98 -29.48 7.23
C PHE A 272 -55.17 -28.53 7.08
N VAL A 273 -55.58 -28.24 5.84
CA VAL A 273 -56.68 -27.30 5.53
C VAL A 273 -57.97 -27.98 5.06
N GLY A 274 -57.97 -29.31 4.95
CA GLY A 274 -59.17 -30.10 4.62
C GLY A 274 -59.85 -29.62 3.33
N ASN A 275 -61.18 -29.51 3.38
CA ASN A 275 -62.03 -29.11 2.26
C ASN A 275 -62.42 -27.62 2.27
N MET A 276 -61.62 -26.75 2.91
CA MET A 276 -61.83 -25.30 2.89
C MET A 276 -61.71 -24.73 1.45
N ASP A 277 -62.42 -23.64 1.17
CA ASP A 277 -62.29 -22.91 -0.10
C ASP A 277 -60.91 -22.25 -0.19
N ASP A 278 -60.30 -22.21 -1.39
CA ASP A 278 -58.94 -21.72 -1.61
C ASP A 278 -58.75 -20.27 -1.10
N LYS A 279 -59.84 -19.47 -1.07
CA LYS A 279 -59.84 -18.09 -0.58
C LYS A 279 -59.66 -17.96 0.94
N ASP A 280 -60.06 -18.97 1.70
CA ASP A 280 -60.05 -18.95 3.17
C ASP A 280 -58.80 -19.66 3.75
N VAL A 281 -58.08 -20.40 2.92
CA VAL A 281 -56.89 -21.17 3.28
C VAL A 281 -55.78 -20.27 3.86
N ASP A 282 -55.45 -19.17 3.18
CA ASP A 282 -54.38 -18.26 3.62
C ASP A 282 -54.69 -17.63 4.99
N ALA A 283 -55.94 -17.21 5.20
CA ALA A 283 -56.39 -16.63 6.46
C ALA A 283 -56.39 -17.65 7.61
N TYR A 284 -56.64 -18.92 7.33
CA TYR A 284 -56.52 -19.99 8.31
C TYR A 284 -55.06 -20.28 8.67
N VAL A 285 -54.18 -20.44 7.67
CA VAL A 285 -52.74 -20.70 7.90
C VAL A 285 -52.09 -19.56 8.66
N GLN A 286 -52.40 -18.29 8.34
CA GLN A 286 -51.87 -17.14 9.07
C GLN A 286 -52.32 -17.09 10.54
N ARG A 287 -53.55 -17.52 10.84
CA ARG A 287 -54.04 -17.62 12.23
C ARG A 287 -53.31 -18.71 13.00
N VAL A 288 -53.10 -19.88 12.40
CA VAL A 288 -52.34 -20.98 13.01
C VAL A 288 -50.88 -20.55 13.25
N ALA A 289 -50.24 -19.92 12.26
CA ALA A 289 -48.88 -19.40 12.38
C ALA A 289 -48.77 -18.34 13.50
N SER A 290 -49.72 -17.40 13.59
CA SER A 290 -49.72 -16.36 14.61
C SER A 290 -49.94 -16.90 16.03
N LYS A 291 -50.71 -17.99 16.17
CA LYS A 291 -50.90 -18.67 17.46
C LYS A 291 -49.60 -19.37 17.89
N PHE A 292 -49.00 -20.14 16.98
CA PHE A 292 -47.75 -20.85 17.25
C PHE A 292 -46.60 -19.89 17.59
N LYS A 293 -46.52 -18.75 16.89
CA LYS A 293 -45.53 -17.68 17.17
C LYS A 293 -45.70 -16.99 18.53
N ARG A 294 -46.87 -17.11 19.18
CA ARG A 294 -47.18 -16.49 20.47
C ARG A 294 -47.08 -17.45 21.65
N ASP A 295 -47.03 -18.75 21.38
CA ASP A 295 -46.90 -19.75 22.44
C ASP A 295 -45.50 -19.66 23.05
N GLN A 296 -45.44 -19.25 24.32
CA GLN A 296 -44.19 -19.15 25.08
C GLN A 296 -43.77 -20.54 25.54
N ILE A 297 -42.60 -20.99 25.09
CA ILE A 297 -42.02 -22.25 25.55
C ILE A 297 -41.27 -21.95 26.86
N ALA A 298 -41.77 -22.47 27.98
CA ALA A 298 -41.06 -22.44 29.25
C ALA A 298 -39.96 -23.50 29.25
N ASP A 299 -38.74 -23.14 29.65
CA ASP A 299 -37.64 -24.09 29.80
C ASP A 299 -37.99 -25.11 30.90
N PRO A 300 -38.12 -26.42 30.58
CA PRO A 300 -38.51 -27.45 31.54
C PRO A 300 -37.56 -27.62 32.73
N GLN A 301 -36.31 -27.16 32.62
CA GLN A 301 -35.30 -27.33 33.68
C GLN A 301 -35.20 -26.12 34.62
N THR A 302 -35.36 -24.90 34.11
CA THR A 302 -35.17 -23.68 34.90
C THR A 302 -36.47 -22.97 35.26
N GLY A 303 -37.59 -23.31 34.61
CA GLY A 303 -38.88 -22.66 34.82
C GLY A 303 -38.92 -21.19 34.39
N ASN A 304 -37.82 -20.68 33.81
CA ASN A 304 -37.76 -19.33 33.27
C ASN A 304 -38.50 -19.29 31.94
N VAL A 305 -39.47 -18.38 31.87
CA VAL A 305 -40.17 -18.04 30.64
C VAL A 305 -39.33 -16.98 29.95
N ASP A 306 -38.69 -17.33 28.83
CA ASP A 306 -37.95 -16.34 28.04
C ASP A 306 -38.95 -15.39 27.36
N MET A 307 -39.20 -14.24 27.99
CA MET A 307 -40.08 -13.19 27.48
C MET A 307 -39.40 -12.28 26.46
N ARG A 308 -38.14 -12.59 26.05
CA ARG A 308 -37.49 -11.83 24.98
C ARG A 308 -38.22 -12.11 23.69
N TYR A 309 -38.89 -11.07 23.19
CA TYR A 309 -39.53 -11.08 21.88
C TYR A 309 -38.47 -11.42 20.83
N ASN A 310 -38.45 -12.67 20.38
CA ASN A 310 -37.47 -13.16 19.41
C ASN A 310 -37.79 -12.55 18.03
N GLN A 311 -37.34 -11.31 17.80
CA GLN A 311 -37.55 -10.61 16.52
C GLN A 311 -36.84 -11.30 15.34
N LEU A 312 -35.88 -12.20 15.61
CA LEU A 312 -35.16 -12.98 14.59
C LEU A 312 -35.88 -14.30 14.20
N ALA A 313 -36.93 -14.72 14.93
CA ALA A 313 -37.70 -15.92 14.62
C ALA A 313 -38.80 -15.70 13.56
N VAL A 314 -39.02 -14.45 13.11
CA VAL A 314 -40.16 -14.12 12.23
C VAL A 314 -40.03 -14.76 10.84
N ASP A 315 -38.81 -15.09 10.41
CA ASP A 315 -38.48 -15.56 9.05
C ASP A 315 -37.87 -16.98 9.01
N GLN A 316 -38.01 -17.78 10.09
CA GLN A 316 -37.36 -19.10 10.19
C GLN A 316 -38.27 -20.29 9.92
N ASP A 317 -39.58 -20.12 10.09
CA ASP A 317 -40.56 -21.22 10.00
C ASP A 317 -41.56 -20.99 8.86
N PHE A 318 -41.64 -21.97 7.95
CA PHE A 318 -42.56 -21.95 6.82
C PHE A 318 -43.83 -22.72 7.15
N PHE A 319 -45.00 -22.13 6.86
CA PHE A 319 -46.29 -22.78 7.02
C PHE A 319 -46.89 -23.03 5.64
N ILE A 320 -47.08 -24.30 5.28
CA ILE A 320 -47.59 -24.70 3.96
C ILE A 320 -48.94 -25.41 4.15
N PRO A 321 -50.01 -24.98 3.45
CA PRO A 321 -51.30 -25.68 3.49
C PRO A 321 -51.23 -27.00 2.74
N VAL A 322 -51.73 -28.08 3.35
CA VAL A 322 -51.82 -29.42 2.74
C VAL A 322 -53.26 -29.91 2.87
N ARG A 323 -53.82 -30.50 1.80
CA ARG A 323 -55.20 -31.04 1.78
C ARG A 323 -55.27 -32.53 2.10
N ASP A 324 -54.18 -33.25 1.91
CA ASP A 324 -54.10 -34.69 2.17
C ASP A 324 -53.79 -34.95 3.67
N PRO A 325 -54.70 -35.59 4.43
CA PRO A 325 -54.48 -35.95 5.83
C PRO A 325 -53.43 -37.05 6.04
N ALA A 326 -53.05 -37.79 4.99
CA ALA A 326 -52.05 -38.85 5.05
C ALA A 326 -50.62 -38.36 4.73
N ALA A 327 -50.41 -37.05 4.56
CA ALA A 327 -49.11 -36.50 4.23
C ALA A 327 -48.05 -36.88 5.29
N THR A 328 -47.01 -37.58 4.85
CA THR A 328 -45.89 -38.01 5.71
C THR A 328 -45.11 -36.78 6.23
N ASN A 329 -44.76 -36.82 7.52
CA ASN A 329 -44.00 -35.79 8.26
C ASN A 329 -44.72 -34.42 8.38
N PRO A 330 -45.55 -34.21 9.43
CA PRO A 330 -46.25 -32.94 9.67
C PRO A 330 -45.30 -31.78 9.98
N ILE A 331 -44.09 -32.09 10.45
CA ILE A 331 -43.00 -31.14 10.65
C ILE A 331 -41.80 -31.70 9.88
N GLU A 332 -41.34 -30.95 8.88
CA GLU A 332 -40.15 -31.29 8.12
C GLU A 332 -39.05 -30.31 8.52
N THR A 333 -38.02 -30.82 9.19
CA THR A 333 -36.83 -30.04 9.54
C THR A 333 -35.92 -29.98 8.33
N LEU A 334 -35.70 -28.79 7.79
CA LEU A 334 -34.64 -28.57 6.84
C LEU A 334 -33.32 -28.68 7.61
N PRO A 335 -32.42 -29.59 7.24
CA PRO A 335 -31.16 -29.73 7.95
C PRO A 335 -30.44 -28.38 7.90
N GLY A 336 -29.91 -27.98 9.06
CA GLY A 336 -28.96 -26.87 9.12
C GLY A 336 -27.76 -27.15 8.21
N GLY A 337 -26.89 -26.15 8.04
CA GLY A 337 -25.72 -26.30 7.17
C GLY A 337 -24.88 -27.52 7.56
N THR A 338 -24.83 -28.55 6.71
CA THR A 338 -23.88 -29.65 6.86
C THR A 338 -22.47 -29.17 6.46
N ASN A 339 -21.43 -29.71 7.09
CA ASN A 339 -20.00 -29.37 6.86
C ASN A 339 -19.53 -27.98 7.36
N LEU A 340 -20.12 -27.44 8.44
CA LEU A 340 -19.66 -26.18 9.08
C LEU A 340 -18.21 -26.25 9.64
N ALA A 341 -17.63 -27.45 9.73
CA ALA A 341 -16.32 -27.73 10.30
C ALA A 341 -15.17 -27.77 9.28
N GLU A 342 -15.45 -27.74 7.96
CA GLU A 342 -14.40 -27.72 6.95
C GLU A 342 -13.81 -26.31 6.81
N ILE A 343 -12.61 -26.11 7.37
CA ILE A 343 -11.88 -24.83 7.39
C ILE A 343 -10.64 -24.89 6.47
N ALA A 344 -10.44 -25.99 5.73
CA ALA A 344 -9.23 -26.25 4.94
C ALA A 344 -8.90 -25.14 3.93
N ASP A 345 -9.92 -24.55 3.29
CA ASP A 345 -9.74 -23.45 2.33
C ASP A 345 -9.25 -22.17 3.00
N ILE A 346 -9.78 -21.85 4.18
CA ILE A 346 -9.35 -20.68 4.97
C ILE A 346 -7.94 -20.89 5.48
N GLU A 347 -7.61 -22.08 5.99
CA GLU A 347 -6.24 -22.41 6.40
C GLU A 347 -5.25 -22.30 5.24
N TYR A 348 -5.64 -22.71 4.03
CA TYR A 348 -4.80 -22.57 2.85
C TYR A 348 -4.51 -21.10 2.53
N ILE A 349 -5.53 -20.24 2.60
CA ILE A 349 -5.37 -18.79 2.39
C ILE A 349 -4.49 -18.19 3.49
N GLN A 350 -4.67 -18.58 4.76
CA GLN A 350 -3.83 -18.12 5.88
C GLN A 350 -2.37 -18.55 5.69
N LYS A 351 -2.10 -19.81 5.33
CA LYS A 351 -0.74 -20.30 5.01
C LYS A 351 -0.11 -19.51 3.86
N LYS A 352 -0.90 -19.16 2.85
CA LYS A 352 -0.47 -18.33 1.73
C LYS A 352 -0.16 -16.89 2.15
N LEU A 353 -0.94 -16.33 3.09
CA LEU A 353 -0.70 -15.01 3.66
C LEU A 353 0.63 -14.97 4.41
N VAL A 354 0.87 -15.93 5.32
CA VAL A 354 2.15 -16.06 6.06
C VAL A 354 3.33 -16.20 5.09
N THR A 355 3.18 -16.99 4.03
CA THR A 355 4.21 -17.14 3.00
C THR A 355 4.47 -15.82 2.25
N ALA A 356 3.43 -15.04 1.96
CA ALA A 356 3.55 -13.74 1.31
C ALA A 356 4.25 -12.70 2.19
N LEU A 357 4.08 -12.79 3.51
CA LEU A 357 4.75 -11.95 4.51
C LEU A 357 6.22 -12.34 4.69
N ARG A 358 6.71 -13.45 4.11
CA ARG A 358 8.11 -13.91 4.15
C ARG A 358 8.68 -14.12 5.56
N ILE A 359 7.81 -14.34 6.54
CA ILE A 359 8.22 -14.71 7.89
C ILE A 359 8.53 -16.21 7.95
N PRO A 360 9.52 -16.63 8.76
CA PRO A 360 9.77 -18.04 9.03
C PRO A 360 8.56 -18.66 9.73
N LYS A 361 8.35 -19.97 9.51
CA LYS A 361 7.24 -20.74 10.10
C LYS A 361 7.44 -21.04 11.57
#